data_AF-A0A521MDC8-F1
#
_entry.id   AF-A0A521MDC8-F1
#
_cell.length_a   1.000
_cell.length_b   1.000
_cell.length_c   1.000
_cell.angle_alpha   90.00
_cell.angle_beta   90.00
_cell.angle_gamma   90.00
#
_symmetry.space_group_name_H-M   'P 1'
#
loop_
_entity.id
_entity.type
_entity.pdbx_description
1 polymer ?
#
loop_
_entity_poly.entity_id
_entity_poly.type
_entity_poly.pdbx_seq_one_letter_code
_entity_poly.pdbx_strand_id
1 'polypeptide(L)'
;MLLLAAVVLSGCNEGGPFAPSVSPPSSNPAISQTGTQTVKQRIQQLRSDQAALANGISQQQAQLNATRSRLSSDSAAYSSLVNGITSRLQTGTTPGNPELVSQWNAAQAKLDDATLGVGQLNSLASQVTTQASVAGYLLENIRATFAVGGAVDEDHRNLRAIESETTRSMQQIDRLIGDLNAQIGRENGFLARERTNLAALSYGVNLGRLGSPPGAQRGATVTQRRPVPLQ
;
A
#
# COMPACT_ATOMS: atom_id res chain seq x y z
N MET A 1 49.03 71.74 -1.38
CA MET A 1 50.03 72.05 -0.34
C MET A 1 50.66 70.74 0.06
N LEU A 2 51.69 70.26 -0.64
CA LEU A 2 53.11 70.66 -0.60
C LEU A 2 53.77 70.31 0.75
N LEU A 3 54.92 69.64 0.62
CA LEU A 3 56.08 69.51 1.53
C LEU A 3 56.11 68.27 2.44
N LEU A 4 56.98 67.28 2.14
CA LEU A 4 58.46 67.22 2.34
C LEU A 4 58.77 66.64 3.73
N ALA A 5 59.80 65.85 3.99
CA ALA A 5 60.96 65.33 3.26
C ALA A 5 61.67 64.28 4.16
N ALA A 6 62.72 63.67 3.60
CA ALA A 6 63.96 63.27 4.27
C ALA A 6 64.03 61.84 4.85
N VAL A 7 65.11 61.04 4.70
CA VAL A 7 66.35 61.03 3.89
C VAL A 7 67.12 59.74 4.27
N VAL A 8 68.18 59.40 3.52
CA VAL A 8 69.28 58.41 3.76
C VAL A 8 69.02 57.01 3.18
N LEU A 9 69.67 56.56 2.09
CA LEU A 9 71.09 56.36 1.70
C LEU A 9 71.55 54.90 1.86
N SER A 10 72.08 54.38 0.74
CA SER A 10 73.18 53.41 0.62
C SER A 10 72.88 51.93 0.77
N GLY A 11 73.19 51.19 -0.30
CA GLY A 11 73.58 49.78 -0.22
C GLY A 11 73.15 48.92 -1.41
N CYS A 12 73.77 49.10 -2.57
CA CYS A 12 73.80 48.04 -3.59
C CYS A 12 74.73 46.93 -3.12
N ASN A 13 74.29 45.67 -3.15
CA ASN A 13 75.20 44.56 -3.42
C ASN A 13 74.46 43.46 -4.21
N GLU A 14 75.15 42.98 -5.23
CA GLU A 14 74.71 42.14 -6.33
C GLU A 14 74.55 40.67 -5.93
N GLY A 15 73.62 39.97 -6.61
CA GLY A 15 73.52 38.50 -6.58
C GLY A 15 72.13 37.96 -6.94
N GLY A 16 71.86 37.76 -8.24
CA GLY A 16 70.78 36.86 -8.67
C GLY A 16 71.20 35.38 -8.57
N PRO A 17 70.42 34.40 -9.08
CA PRO A 17 69.09 34.56 -9.70
C PRO A 17 68.05 33.46 -9.32
N PHE A 18 66.77 33.72 -9.60
CA PHE A 18 65.63 32.78 -9.73
C PHE A 18 65.39 31.67 -8.68
N ALA A 19 64.40 31.93 -7.80
CA ALA A 19 63.39 30.93 -7.45
C ALA A 19 62.06 31.64 -7.13
N PRO A 20 60.96 31.41 -7.89
CA PRO A 20 59.63 31.78 -7.41
C PRO A 20 59.25 30.82 -6.28
N SER A 21 59.04 31.37 -5.09
CA SER A 21 58.38 30.67 -3.99
C SER A 21 56.95 30.35 -4.41
N VAL A 22 56.74 29.13 -4.92
CA VAL A 22 55.41 28.53 -5.06
C VAL A 22 54.86 28.32 -3.66
N SER A 23 54.05 29.26 -3.22
CA SER A 23 53.16 29.04 -2.08
C SER A 23 52.11 27.99 -2.52
N PRO A 24 51.84 26.95 -1.73
CA PRO A 24 50.76 26.02 -2.07
C PRO A 24 49.43 26.76 -2.14
N PRO A 25 48.52 26.39 -3.05
CA PRO A 25 47.20 27.00 -3.12
C PRO A 25 46.49 26.78 -1.78
N SER A 26 46.18 27.88 -1.09
CA SER A 26 45.28 27.91 0.05
C SER A 26 43.93 27.34 -0.40
N SER A 27 43.61 26.14 0.07
CA SER A 27 42.27 25.55 -0.03
C SER A 27 41.27 26.51 0.61
N ASN A 28 40.49 27.20 -0.22
CA ASN A 28 39.53 28.20 0.20
C ASN A 28 38.40 27.53 1.03
N PRO A 29 38.30 27.77 2.36
CA PRO A 29 37.32 27.11 3.23
C PRO A 29 35.86 27.48 2.89
N ALA A 30 35.66 28.60 2.19
CA ALA A 30 34.35 29.11 1.83
C ALA A 30 33.61 28.25 0.78
N ILE A 31 34.36 27.58 -0.11
CA ILE A 31 33.79 26.72 -1.18
C ILE A 31 33.40 25.35 -0.60
N SER A 32 34.17 24.85 0.38
CA SER A 32 33.87 23.61 1.10
C SER A 32 32.73 23.78 2.11
N GLN A 33 32.57 24.96 2.72
CA GLN A 33 31.44 25.25 3.61
C GLN A 33 30.09 25.45 2.88
N THR A 34 30.08 26.05 1.69
CA THR A 34 28.83 26.20 0.90
C THR A 34 28.35 24.87 0.33
N GLY A 35 29.27 24.01 -0.12
CA GLY A 35 28.94 22.64 -0.55
C GLY A 35 28.36 21.78 0.57
N THR A 36 29.01 21.76 1.75
CA THR A 36 28.52 20.98 2.90
C THR A 36 27.19 21.48 3.45
N GLN A 37 26.94 22.80 3.49
CA GLN A 37 25.66 23.33 3.98
C GLN A 37 24.48 22.95 3.09
N THR A 38 24.69 22.95 1.77
CA THR A 38 23.66 22.56 0.79
C THR A 38 23.32 21.07 0.90
N VAL A 39 24.32 20.21 1.07
CA VAL A 39 24.13 18.76 1.28
C VAL A 39 23.38 18.49 2.58
N LYS A 40 23.72 19.18 3.68
CA LYS A 40 23.00 19.04 4.95
C LYS A 40 21.53 19.40 4.86
N GLN A 41 21.20 20.52 4.18
CA GLN A 41 19.81 20.89 3.93
C GLN A 41 19.08 19.83 3.10
N ARG A 42 19.74 19.26 2.08
CA ARG A 42 19.17 18.19 1.28
C ARG A 42 18.89 16.94 2.12
N ILE A 43 19.83 16.53 2.98
CA ILE A 43 19.66 15.39 3.89
C ILE A 43 18.48 15.62 4.85
N GLN A 44 18.33 16.83 5.39
CA GLN A 44 17.20 17.16 6.24
C GLN A 44 15.87 17.04 5.50
N GLN A 45 15.80 17.52 4.26
CA GLN A 45 14.60 17.34 3.42
C GLN A 45 14.32 15.85 3.16
N LEU A 46 15.33 15.08 2.77
CA LEU A 46 15.19 13.64 2.50
C LEU A 46 14.70 12.86 3.74
N ARG A 47 15.13 13.26 4.94
CA ARG A 47 14.59 12.69 6.20
C ARG A 47 13.12 13.02 6.40
N SER A 48 12.73 14.27 6.14
CA SER A 48 11.32 14.67 6.24
C SER A 48 10.46 13.90 5.24
N ASP A 49 10.93 13.75 4.02
CA ASP A 49 10.23 13.02 2.96
C ASP A 49 10.14 11.53 3.30
N GLN A 50 11.22 10.92 3.81
CA GLN A 50 11.22 9.54 4.29
C GLN A 50 10.24 9.34 5.45
N ALA A 51 10.20 10.27 6.42
CA ALA A 51 9.30 10.18 7.55
C ALA A 51 7.83 10.31 7.11
N ALA A 52 7.54 11.22 6.18
CA ALA A 52 6.23 11.34 5.56
C ALA A 52 5.85 10.06 4.80
N LEU A 53 6.80 9.46 4.06
CA LEU A 53 6.60 8.20 3.35
C LEU A 53 6.23 7.07 4.33
N ALA A 54 7.00 6.91 5.40
CA ALA A 54 6.78 5.88 6.42
C ALA A 54 5.43 6.05 7.13
N ASN A 55 5.07 7.29 7.47
CA ASN A 55 3.76 7.62 8.05
C ASN A 55 2.61 7.26 7.11
N GLY A 56 2.74 7.59 5.82
CA GLY A 56 1.74 7.22 4.80
C GLY A 56 1.54 5.70 4.71
N ILE A 57 2.63 4.94 4.68
CA ILE A 57 2.56 3.46 4.65
C ILE A 57 1.87 2.92 5.91
N SER A 58 2.21 3.45 7.10
CA SER A 58 1.59 3.02 8.36
C SER A 58 0.08 3.30 8.37
N GLN A 59 -0.36 4.45 7.85
CA GLN A 59 -1.78 4.79 7.76
C GLN A 59 -2.51 3.88 6.78
N GLN A 60 -1.92 3.63 5.60
CA GLN A 60 -2.48 2.72 4.60
C GLN A 60 -2.61 1.28 5.14
N GLN A 61 -1.62 0.81 5.90
CA GLN A 61 -1.68 -0.49 6.56
C GLN A 61 -2.78 -0.56 7.62
N ALA A 62 -2.94 0.51 8.43
CA ALA A 62 -4.02 0.59 9.41
C ALA A 62 -5.40 0.58 8.73
N GLN A 63 -5.54 1.30 7.62
CA GLN A 63 -6.77 1.33 6.83
C GLN A 63 -7.10 -0.05 6.25
N LEU A 64 -6.11 -0.75 5.69
CA LEU A 64 -6.30 -2.12 5.21
C LEU A 64 -6.81 -3.04 6.32
N ASN A 65 -6.18 -2.98 7.51
CA ASN A 65 -6.58 -3.82 8.64
C ASN A 65 -7.99 -3.49 9.13
N ALA A 66 -8.37 -2.22 9.19
CA ALA A 66 -9.72 -1.79 9.54
C ALA A 66 -10.76 -2.29 8.52
N THR A 67 -10.50 -2.13 7.22
CA THR A 67 -11.41 -2.63 6.17
C THR A 67 -11.52 -4.15 6.21
N ARG A 68 -10.42 -4.89 6.44
CA ARG A 68 -10.44 -6.35 6.63
C ARG A 68 -11.31 -6.77 7.82
N SER A 69 -11.17 -6.11 8.96
CA SER A 69 -11.98 -6.40 10.15
C SER A 69 -13.47 -6.17 9.87
N ARG A 70 -13.81 -5.08 9.17
CA ARG A 70 -15.19 -4.78 8.79
C ARG A 70 -15.77 -5.85 7.86
N LEU A 71 -15.05 -6.18 6.78
CA LEU A 71 -15.46 -7.21 5.82
C LEU A 71 -15.66 -8.58 6.49
N SER A 72 -14.78 -8.95 7.42
CA SER A 72 -14.94 -10.17 8.20
C SER A 72 -16.21 -10.15 9.06
N SER A 73 -16.51 -9.01 9.69
CA SER A 73 -17.73 -8.84 10.49
C SER A 73 -18.98 -8.89 9.63
N ASP A 74 -18.98 -8.23 8.48
CA ASP A 74 -20.12 -8.22 7.55
C ASP A 74 -20.38 -9.62 6.97
N SER A 75 -19.31 -10.36 6.64
CA SER A 75 -19.40 -11.76 6.17
C SER A 75 -19.96 -12.69 7.25
N ALA A 76 -19.53 -12.53 8.51
CA ALA A 76 -20.06 -13.31 9.62
C ALA A 76 -21.56 -13.02 9.85
N ALA A 77 -21.95 -11.74 9.86
CA ALA A 77 -23.35 -11.32 9.98
C ALA A 77 -24.21 -11.87 8.85
N TYR A 78 -23.74 -11.77 7.60
CA TYR A 78 -24.39 -12.37 6.44
C TYR A 78 -24.61 -13.87 6.61
N SER A 79 -23.56 -14.62 6.98
CA SER A 79 -23.65 -16.07 7.15
C SER A 79 -24.66 -16.47 8.24
N SER A 80 -24.73 -15.70 9.33
CA SER A 80 -25.71 -15.91 10.39
C SER A 80 -27.14 -15.73 9.90
N LEU A 81 -27.39 -14.70 9.08
CA LEU A 81 -28.71 -14.46 8.48
C LEU A 81 -29.10 -15.59 7.53
N VAL A 82 -28.19 -16.00 6.65
CA VAL A 82 -28.42 -17.11 5.70
C VAL A 82 -28.71 -18.42 6.44
N ASN A 83 -27.96 -18.74 7.49
CA ASN A 83 -28.18 -19.94 8.28
C ASN A 83 -29.54 -19.91 8.99
N GLY A 84 -29.94 -18.74 9.54
CA GLY A 84 -31.24 -18.54 10.15
C GLY A 84 -32.39 -18.75 9.16
N ILE A 85 -32.31 -18.11 7.99
CA ILE A 85 -33.28 -18.28 6.90
C ILE A 85 -33.36 -19.75 6.49
N THR A 86 -32.21 -20.39 6.24
CA THR A 86 -32.14 -21.78 5.80
C THR A 86 -32.78 -22.73 6.82
N SER A 87 -32.48 -22.58 8.11
CA SER A 87 -33.06 -23.39 9.19
C SER A 87 -34.60 -23.27 9.25
N ARG A 88 -35.13 -22.05 9.13
CA ARG A 88 -36.58 -21.82 9.07
C ARG A 88 -37.20 -22.46 7.83
N LEU A 89 -36.54 -22.36 6.67
CA LEU A 89 -37.01 -22.98 5.43
C LEU A 89 -36.92 -24.51 5.43
N GLN A 90 -36.02 -25.11 6.20
CA GLN A 90 -35.94 -26.57 6.41
C GLN A 90 -37.13 -27.08 7.22
N THR A 91 -37.50 -26.34 8.27
CA THR A 91 -38.68 -26.66 9.09
C THR A 91 -39.98 -26.38 8.34
N GLY A 92 -39.93 -25.45 7.38
CA GLY A 92 -41.08 -24.93 6.67
C GLY A 92 -41.69 -23.72 7.39
N THR A 93 -42.20 -22.78 6.61
CA THR A 93 -42.88 -21.57 7.06
C THR A 93 -44.00 -21.24 6.07
N THR A 94 -44.86 -20.29 6.43
CA THR A 94 -45.85 -19.73 5.50
C THR A 94 -45.14 -19.09 4.29
N PRO A 95 -45.61 -19.33 3.05
CA PRO A 95 -45.13 -18.64 1.86
C PRO A 95 -45.14 -17.12 2.05
N GLY A 96 -44.04 -16.45 1.68
CA GLY A 96 -43.92 -15.00 1.80
C GLY A 96 -43.86 -14.47 3.24
N ASN A 97 -43.36 -15.26 4.20
CA ASN A 97 -43.19 -14.83 5.59
C ASN A 97 -42.40 -13.51 5.66
N PRO A 98 -42.99 -12.40 6.17
CA PRO A 98 -42.35 -11.09 6.20
C PRO A 98 -41.08 -11.06 7.06
N GLU A 99 -40.97 -11.92 8.08
CA GLU A 99 -39.76 -12.05 8.90
C GLU A 99 -38.57 -12.54 8.06
N LEU A 100 -38.78 -13.58 7.24
CA LEU A 100 -37.74 -14.11 6.37
C LEU A 100 -37.39 -13.15 5.23
N VAL A 101 -38.38 -12.43 4.69
CA VAL A 101 -38.13 -11.38 3.69
C VAL A 101 -37.27 -10.28 4.30
N SER A 102 -37.55 -9.85 5.53
CA SER A 102 -36.74 -8.86 6.25
C SER A 102 -35.31 -9.35 6.48
N GLN A 103 -35.12 -10.60 6.93
CA GLN A 103 -33.79 -11.19 7.11
C GLN A 103 -33.02 -11.32 5.79
N TRP A 104 -33.71 -11.68 4.71
CA TRP A 104 -33.13 -11.78 3.37
C TRP A 104 -32.68 -10.40 2.85
N ASN A 105 -33.50 -9.37 3.03
CA ASN A 105 -33.13 -7.98 2.71
C ASN A 105 -31.93 -7.51 3.55
N ALA A 106 -31.87 -7.87 4.83
CA ALA A 106 -30.72 -7.57 5.68
C ALA A 106 -29.44 -8.30 5.20
N ALA A 107 -29.56 -9.55 4.74
CA ALA A 107 -28.45 -10.29 4.16
C ALA A 107 -27.98 -9.65 2.84
N GLN A 108 -28.90 -9.16 2.00
CA GLN A 108 -28.56 -8.41 0.80
C GLN A 108 -27.78 -7.14 1.13
N ALA A 109 -28.22 -6.37 2.12
CA ALA A 109 -27.50 -5.19 2.59
C ALA A 109 -26.08 -5.50 3.05
N LYS A 110 -25.83 -6.68 3.63
CA LYS A 110 -24.46 -7.13 3.99
C LYS A 110 -23.57 -7.44 2.80
N LEU A 111 -24.12 -7.95 1.70
CA LEU A 111 -23.37 -8.10 0.45
C LEU A 111 -23.08 -6.74 -0.21
N ASP A 112 -23.97 -5.77 -0.05
CA ASP A 112 -23.76 -4.40 -0.53
C ASP A 112 -22.68 -3.68 0.29
N ASP A 113 -22.70 -3.81 1.62
CA ASP A 113 -21.64 -3.34 2.53
C ASP A 113 -20.28 -3.92 2.11
N ALA A 114 -20.21 -5.23 1.84
CA ALA A 114 -19.00 -5.88 1.37
C ALA A 114 -18.54 -5.36 -0.01
N THR A 115 -19.48 -5.06 -0.91
CA THR A 115 -19.18 -4.42 -2.21
C THR A 115 -18.55 -3.04 -2.04
N LEU A 116 -19.09 -2.22 -1.12
CA LEU A 116 -18.50 -0.93 -0.77
C LEU A 116 -17.09 -1.10 -0.19
N GLY A 117 -16.88 -2.11 0.66
CA GLY A 117 -15.57 -2.46 1.20
C GLY A 117 -14.55 -2.81 0.10
N VAL A 118 -14.96 -3.55 -0.94
CA VAL A 118 -14.11 -3.80 -2.12
C VAL A 118 -13.75 -2.50 -2.85
N GLY A 119 -14.71 -1.56 -2.97
CA GLY A 119 -14.44 -0.23 -3.52
C GLY A 119 -13.36 0.53 -2.72
N GLN A 120 -13.43 0.47 -1.39
CA GLN A 120 -12.41 1.05 -0.50
C GLN A 120 -11.04 0.41 -0.69
N LEU A 121 -10.98 -0.92 -0.81
CA LEU A 121 -9.72 -1.64 -1.06
C LEU A 121 -9.09 -1.24 -2.41
N ASN A 122 -9.89 -1.06 -3.46
CA ASN A 122 -9.39 -0.59 -4.76
C ASN A 122 -8.84 0.84 -4.69
N SER A 123 -9.52 1.73 -3.98
CA SER A 123 -9.02 3.09 -3.75
C SER A 123 -7.69 3.06 -2.98
N LEU A 124 -7.61 2.24 -1.93
CA LEU A 124 -6.40 2.06 -1.14
C LEU A 124 -5.25 1.51 -2.01
N ALA A 125 -5.51 0.54 -2.89
CA ALA A 125 -4.51 0.01 -3.82
C ALA A 125 -3.95 1.08 -4.76
N SER A 126 -4.81 1.98 -5.27
CA SER A 126 -4.35 3.13 -6.05
C SER A 126 -3.45 4.06 -5.23
N GLN A 127 -3.82 4.34 -3.98
CA GLN A 127 -3.02 5.22 -3.10
C GLN A 127 -1.65 4.60 -2.76
N VAL A 128 -1.60 3.30 -2.50
CA VAL A 128 -0.35 2.57 -2.25
C VAL A 128 0.53 2.55 -3.51
N THR A 129 -0.06 2.46 -4.69
CA THR A 129 0.68 2.55 -5.97
C THR A 129 1.32 3.92 -6.16
N THR A 130 0.59 5.00 -5.86
CA THR A 130 1.16 6.36 -5.85
C THR A 130 2.30 6.47 -4.83
N GLN A 131 2.15 5.88 -3.65
CA GLN A 131 3.19 5.85 -2.63
C GLN A 131 4.44 5.09 -3.10
N ALA A 132 4.29 4.03 -3.89
CA ALA A 132 5.40 3.30 -4.50
C ALA A 132 6.22 4.21 -5.43
N SER A 133 5.54 5.03 -6.25
CA SER A 133 6.21 6.02 -7.10
C SER A 133 6.99 7.04 -6.26
N VAL A 134 6.39 7.56 -5.18
CA VAL A 134 7.08 8.49 -4.26
C VAL A 134 8.33 7.86 -3.65
N ALA A 135 8.26 6.60 -3.22
CA ALA A 135 9.42 5.87 -2.69
C ALA A 135 10.53 5.71 -3.74
N GLY A 136 10.16 5.41 -5.00
CA GLY A 136 11.10 5.33 -6.11
C GLY A 136 11.79 6.66 -6.40
N TYR A 137 11.03 7.77 -6.45
CA TYR A 137 11.60 9.11 -6.60
C TYR A 137 12.52 9.48 -5.44
N LEU A 138 12.16 9.13 -4.21
CA LEU A 138 12.98 9.40 -3.03
C LEU A 138 14.32 8.65 -3.11
N LEU A 139 14.31 7.37 -3.50
CA LEU A 139 15.53 6.57 -3.65
C LEU A 139 16.47 7.16 -4.72
N GLU A 140 15.93 7.56 -5.87
CA GLU A 140 16.71 8.21 -6.92
C GLU A 140 17.33 9.53 -6.43
N ASN A 141 16.58 10.30 -5.67
CA ASN A 141 17.04 11.57 -5.11
C ASN A 141 18.14 11.39 -4.04
N ILE A 142 18.05 10.33 -3.24
CA ILE A 142 19.11 9.93 -2.30
C ILE A 142 20.39 9.58 -3.07
N ARG A 143 20.28 8.77 -4.13
CA ARG A 143 21.42 8.40 -5.00
C ARG A 143 22.06 9.60 -5.67
N ALA A 144 21.26 10.53 -6.17
CA ALA A 144 21.75 11.79 -6.72
C ALA A 144 22.51 12.62 -5.66
N THR A 145 22.02 12.63 -4.42
CA THR A 145 22.67 13.35 -3.31
C THR A 145 24.02 12.73 -2.92
N PHE A 146 24.18 11.40 -3.04
CA PHE A 146 25.47 10.73 -2.88
C PHE A 146 26.51 11.15 -3.94
N ALA A 147 26.09 11.55 -5.13
CA ALA A 147 26.99 11.97 -6.20
C ALA A 147 27.48 13.43 -6.06
N VAL A 148 26.90 14.21 -5.14
CA VAL A 148 27.31 15.61 -4.91
C VAL A 148 28.59 15.65 -4.10
N GLY A 149 29.67 16.18 -4.70
CA GLY A 149 30.97 16.31 -4.04
C GLY A 149 30.99 17.31 -2.88
N GLY A 150 31.87 17.07 -1.91
CA GLY A 150 32.08 17.97 -0.76
C GLY A 150 31.33 17.59 0.52
N ALA A 151 30.62 16.46 0.56
CA ALA A 151 29.97 15.95 1.76
C ALA A 151 30.97 15.31 2.76
N VAL A 152 30.73 15.47 4.06
CA VAL A 152 31.55 14.82 5.11
C VAL A 152 31.13 13.37 5.33
N ASP A 153 31.97 12.56 6.00
CA ASP A 153 31.66 11.15 6.31
C ASP A 153 30.37 10.98 7.15
N GLU A 154 30.05 11.98 7.97
CA GLU A 154 28.80 12.05 8.72
C GLU A 154 27.58 12.14 7.79
N ASP A 155 27.65 12.96 6.75
CA ASP A 155 26.57 13.13 5.78
C ASP A 155 26.33 11.82 5.00
N HIS A 156 27.41 11.13 4.61
CA HIS A 156 27.32 9.83 3.96
C HIS A 156 26.68 8.76 4.86
N ARG A 157 27.02 8.72 6.15
CA ARG A 157 26.39 7.80 7.11
C ARG A 157 24.89 8.08 7.23
N ASN A 158 24.51 9.34 7.28
CA ASN A 158 23.12 9.76 7.33
C ASN A 158 22.35 9.39 6.06
N LEU A 159 22.93 9.60 4.88
CA LEU A 159 22.31 9.20 3.61
C LEU A 159 22.13 7.67 3.51
N ARG A 160 23.11 6.87 3.95
CA ARG A 160 22.99 5.39 3.96
C ARG A 160 21.87 4.92 4.87
N ALA A 161 21.67 5.57 6.01
CA ALA A 161 20.55 5.26 6.90
C ALA A 161 19.20 5.51 6.20
N ILE A 162 19.04 6.68 5.59
CA ILE A 162 17.81 7.05 4.86
C ILE A 162 17.58 6.12 3.66
N GLU A 163 18.63 5.73 2.94
CA GLU A 163 18.55 4.77 1.83
C GLU A 163 18.06 3.39 2.30
N SER A 164 18.62 2.87 3.40
CA SER A 164 18.19 1.61 3.99
C SER A 164 16.73 1.68 4.45
N GLU A 165 16.32 2.78 5.08
CA GLU A 165 14.94 2.98 5.52
C GLU A 165 13.98 3.06 4.33
N THR A 166 14.35 3.78 3.28
CA THR A 166 13.54 3.88 2.05
C THR A 166 13.42 2.52 1.37
N THR A 167 14.49 1.74 1.32
CA THR A 167 14.47 0.38 0.76
C THR A 167 13.55 -0.55 1.59
N ARG A 168 13.55 -0.43 2.92
CA ARG A 168 12.60 -1.16 3.78
C ARG A 168 11.16 -0.72 3.51
N SER A 169 10.91 0.58 3.34
CA SER A 169 9.59 1.12 2.98
C SER A 169 9.09 0.58 1.65
N MET A 170 9.97 0.45 0.63
CA MET A 170 9.60 -0.19 -0.65
C MET A 170 9.16 -1.64 -0.47
N GLN A 171 9.90 -2.44 0.32
CA GLN A 171 9.51 -3.82 0.62
C GLN A 171 8.20 -3.92 1.42
N GLN A 172 7.88 -2.91 2.25
CA GLN A 172 6.59 -2.82 2.94
C GLN A 172 5.46 -2.52 1.96
N ILE A 173 5.67 -1.58 1.04
CA ILE A 173 4.73 -1.24 -0.04
C ILE A 173 4.45 -2.47 -0.91
N ASP A 174 5.48 -3.21 -1.34
CA ASP A 174 5.32 -4.41 -2.18
C ASP A 174 4.45 -5.47 -1.48
N ARG A 175 4.72 -5.72 -0.19
CA ARG A 175 3.89 -6.60 0.63
C ARG A 175 2.45 -6.09 0.73
N LEU A 176 2.25 -4.79 0.95
CA LEU A 176 0.94 -4.17 1.06
C LEU A 176 0.13 -4.30 -0.25
N ILE A 177 0.77 -4.12 -1.40
CA ILE A 177 0.17 -4.34 -2.73
C ILE A 177 -0.28 -5.79 -2.88
N GLY A 178 0.59 -6.76 -2.56
CA GLY A 178 0.26 -8.18 -2.59
C GLY A 178 -0.93 -8.52 -1.68
N ASP A 179 -0.91 -7.99 -0.47
CA ASP A 179 -1.95 -8.16 0.54
C ASP A 179 -3.31 -7.58 0.13
N LEU A 180 -3.30 -6.43 -0.53
CA LEU A 180 -4.50 -5.78 -1.08
C LEU A 180 -5.08 -6.59 -2.23
N ASN A 181 -4.25 -6.97 -3.20
CA ASN A 181 -4.70 -7.77 -4.34
C ASN A 181 -5.27 -9.13 -3.89
N ALA A 182 -4.63 -9.78 -2.93
CA ALA A 182 -5.12 -11.03 -2.36
C ALA A 182 -6.47 -10.84 -1.65
N GLN A 183 -6.65 -9.75 -0.90
CA GLN A 183 -7.93 -9.45 -0.25
C GLN A 183 -9.03 -9.17 -1.29
N ILE A 184 -8.77 -8.29 -2.27
CA ILE A 184 -9.73 -7.94 -3.32
C ILE A 184 -10.18 -9.20 -4.08
N GLY A 185 -9.23 -10.07 -4.44
CA GLY A 185 -9.54 -11.35 -5.09
C GLY A 185 -10.43 -12.25 -4.24
N ARG A 186 -10.16 -12.36 -2.92
CA ARG A 186 -10.99 -13.13 -1.98
C ARG A 186 -12.41 -12.58 -1.90
N GLU A 187 -12.56 -11.26 -1.74
CA GLU A 187 -13.87 -10.61 -1.60
C GLU A 187 -14.70 -10.73 -2.88
N ASN A 188 -14.10 -10.51 -4.05
CA ASN A 188 -14.79 -10.70 -5.33
C ASN A 188 -15.30 -12.14 -5.49
N GLY A 189 -14.48 -13.13 -5.11
CA GLY A 189 -14.88 -14.53 -5.12
C GLY A 189 -16.01 -14.85 -4.13
N PHE A 190 -15.98 -14.26 -2.94
CA PHE A 190 -17.05 -14.37 -1.95
C PHE A 190 -18.36 -13.76 -2.46
N LEU A 191 -18.33 -12.50 -2.92
CA LEU A 191 -19.50 -11.78 -3.43
C LEU A 191 -20.14 -12.48 -4.63
N ALA A 192 -19.34 -13.01 -5.55
CA ALA A 192 -19.86 -13.73 -6.71
C ALA A 192 -20.66 -14.97 -6.30
N ARG A 193 -20.13 -15.77 -5.36
CA ARG A 193 -20.83 -16.96 -4.85
C ARG A 193 -22.08 -16.60 -4.06
N GLU A 194 -21.97 -15.64 -3.15
CA GLU A 194 -23.07 -15.35 -2.22
C GLU A 194 -24.21 -14.55 -2.81
N ARG A 195 -23.97 -13.77 -3.86
CA ARG A 195 -25.08 -13.19 -4.63
C ARG A 195 -25.92 -14.26 -5.31
N THR A 196 -25.28 -15.27 -5.90
CA THR A 196 -26.00 -16.40 -6.51
C THR A 196 -26.72 -17.24 -5.46
N ASN A 197 -26.07 -17.52 -4.31
CA ASN A 197 -26.69 -18.23 -3.20
C ASN A 197 -27.92 -17.47 -2.65
N LEU A 198 -27.77 -16.17 -2.39
CA LEU A 198 -28.85 -15.33 -1.88
C LEU A 198 -30.02 -15.22 -2.88
N ALA A 199 -29.74 -15.14 -4.17
CA ALA A 199 -30.76 -15.16 -5.21
C ALA A 199 -31.54 -16.49 -5.21
N ALA A 200 -30.88 -17.64 -5.05
CA ALA A 200 -31.56 -18.93 -4.93
C ALA A 200 -32.41 -19.02 -3.65
N LEU A 201 -31.92 -18.48 -2.52
CA LEU A 201 -32.67 -18.44 -1.26
C LEU A 201 -33.96 -17.61 -1.38
N SER A 202 -33.98 -16.56 -2.21
CA SER A 202 -35.18 -15.75 -2.41
C SER A 202 -36.38 -16.58 -2.90
N TYR A 203 -36.14 -17.59 -3.73
CA TYR A 203 -37.19 -18.49 -4.20
C TYR A 203 -37.74 -19.36 -3.06
N GLY A 204 -36.87 -19.87 -2.19
CA GLY A 204 -37.28 -20.63 -1.02
C GLY A 204 -38.09 -19.80 -0.02
N VAL A 205 -37.71 -18.54 0.19
CA VAL A 205 -38.47 -17.59 1.04
C VAL A 205 -39.88 -17.35 0.49
N ASN A 206 -40.01 -17.17 -0.83
CA ASN A 206 -41.32 -16.99 -1.46
C ASN A 206 -42.20 -18.25 -1.31
N LEU A 207 -41.62 -19.44 -1.44
CA LEU A 207 -42.35 -20.71 -1.27
C LEU A 207 -42.59 -21.09 0.20
N GLY A 208 -41.87 -20.47 1.14
CA GLY A 208 -41.88 -20.85 2.56
C GLY A 208 -41.20 -22.18 2.87
N ARG A 209 -40.43 -22.74 1.94
CA ARG A 209 -39.67 -23.99 2.13
C ARG A 209 -38.44 -23.98 1.24
N LEU A 210 -37.43 -24.77 1.58
CA LEU A 210 -36.34 -25.02 0.65
C LEU A 210 -36.89 -25.66 -0.63
N GLY A 211 -36.94 -24.90 -1.71
CA GLY A 211 -37.18 -25.44 -3.03
C GLY A 211 -35.98 -26.30 -3.43
N SER A 212 -36.20 -27.45 -4.07
CA SER A 212 -35.11 -28.12 -4.78
C SER A 212 -34.52 -27.11 -5.76
N PRO A 213 -33.19 -26.88 -5.75
CA PRO A 213 -32.58 -25.93 -6.68
C PRO A 213 -32.97 -26.33 -8.10
N PRO A 214 -33.33 -25.37 -8.98
CA PRO A 214 -33.66 -25.67 -10.37
C PRO A 214 -32.45 -26.32 -11.04
N GLY A 215 -32.48 -27.65 -11.17
CA GLY A 215 -31.36 -28.47 -11.64
C GLY A 215 -31.15 -29.80 -10.91
N ALA A 216 -31.70 -30.00 -9.71
CA ALA A 216 -31.49 -31.24 -8.93
C ALA A 216 -32.37 -32.44 -9.37
N GLN A 217 -33.26 -32.27 -10.34
CA GLN A 217 -34.14 -33.32 -10.84
C GLN A 217 -33.68 -33.88 -12.21
N ARG A 218 -32.45 -34.42 -12.28
CA ARG A 218 -32.03 -35.28 -13.41
C ARG A 218 -31.13 -36.39 -12.91
N GLY A 219 -31.73 -37.37 -12.23
CA GLY A 219 -31.00 -38.53 -11.75
C GLY A 219 -31.82 -39.56 -10.98
N ALA A 220 -33.15 -39.60 -11.16
CA ALA A 220 -33.90 -40.79 -10.76
C ALA A 220 -33.72 -41.82 -11.87
N THR A 221 -32.71 -42.67 -11.69
CA THR A 221 -32.45 -43.85 -12.50
C THR A 221 -33.74 -44.67 -12.62
N VAL A 222 -34.30 -44.66 -13.83
CA VAL A 222 -35.37 -45.57 -14.24
C VAL A 222 -34.87 -46.98 -14.00
N THR A 223 -35.52 -47.69 -13.08
CA THR A 223 -35.31 -49.10 -12.80
C THR A 223 -35.53 -49.89 -14.08
N GLN A 224 -34.43 -50.28 -14.72
CA GLN A 224 -34.45 -51.19 -15.86
C GLN A 224 -34.77 -52.60 -15.33
N ARG A 225 -36.07 -52.93 -15.29
CA ARG A 225 -36.52 -54.31 -15.04
C ARG A 225 -35.92 -55.21 -16.11
N ARG A 226 -34.98 -56.08 -15.71
CA ARG A 226 -34.53 -57.22 -16.51
C ARG A 226 -35.69 -58.22 -16.65
N PRO A 227 -36.05 -58.68 -17.87
CA PRO A 227 -36.92 -59.82 -18.02
C PRO A 227 -36.15 -61.12 -17.72
N VAL A 228 -36.80 -62.03 -17.00
CA VAL A 228 -36.30 -63.37 -16.68
C VAL A 228 -36.54 -64.26 -17.91
N PRO A 229 -35.56 -65.05 -18.38
CA PRO A 229 -35.80 -66.01 -19.45
C PRO A 229 -36.65 -67.18 -18.91
N LEU A 230 -37.71 -67.52 -19.64
CA LEU A 230 -38.41 -68.80 -19.48
C LEU A 230 -37.61 -69.89 -20.20
N GLN A 231 -37.60 -71.07 -19.59
CA GLN A 231 -36.88 -72.28 -20.00
C GLN A 231 -37.12 -72.68 -21.46
#